data_AF-A0A962IQG2-F1
#
_entry.id   AF-A0A962IQG2-F1
#
_cell.length_a   1.000
_cell.length_b   1.000
_cell.length_c   1.000
_cell.angle_alpha   90.00
_cell.angle_beta   90.00
_cell.angle_gamma   90.00
#
_symmetry.space_group_name_H-M   'P 1'
#
loop_
_entity.id
_entity.type
_entity.pdbx_description
1 polymer ?
#
loop_
_entity_poly.entity_id
_entity_poly.type
_entity_poly.pdbx_seq_one_letter_code
_entity_poly.pdbx_strand_id
1 'polypeptide(L)'
;INLNTATIPVWRSLDASISVELARRLSSNGRARYSAIGEIFDELQRAGVIVPNHERTGLGVRSRYFLAKAQVKVGNHVETFYSLLQRDLQGGRVLQRSRGLYD
;
A
#
# COMPACT_ATOMS: atom_id res chain seq x y z
N ILE A 1 -2.83 -6.49 -1.40
CA ILE A 1 -1.96 -5.54 -0.68
C ILE A 1 -0.84 -5.11 -1.61
N ASN A 2 -0.57 -3.80 -1.71
CA ASN A 2 0.57 -3.29 -2.46
C ASN A 2 1.78 -3.13 -1.52
N LEU A 3 2.82 -3.94 -1.73
CA LEU A 3 4.00 -3.96 -0.88
C LEU A 3 4.90 -2.73 -1.06
N ASN A 4 4.83 -2.03 -2.19
CA ASN A 4 5.57 -0.79 -2.41
C ASN A 4 5.14 0.33 -1.43
N THR A 5 3.89 0.28 -0.98
CA THR A 5 3.29 1.27 -0.07
C THR A 5 2.89 0.66 1.28
N ALA A 6 3.20 -0.61 1.51
CA ALA A 6 2.84 -1.30 2.74
C ALA A 6 3.66 -0.77 3.93
N THR A 7 3.02 -0.68 5.09
CA THR A 7 3.66 -0.26 6.33
C THR A 7 4.55 -1.39 6.87
N ILE A 8 5.52 -1.04 7.73
CA ILE A 8 6.39 -2.03 8.39
C ILE A 8 5.58 -3.14 9.10
N PRO A 9 4.49 -2.84 9.84
CA PRO A 9 3.66 -3.90 10.43
C PRO A 9 3.06 -4.86 9.40
N VAL A 10 2.62 -4.38 8.23
CA VAL A 10 2.10 -5.23 7.16
C VAL A 10 3.19 -6.11 6.55
N TRP A 11 4.42 -5.61 6.44
CA TRP A 11 5.57 -6.43 6.04
C TRP A 11 5.85 -7.54 7.04
N ARG A 12 5.79 -7.24 8.34
CA ARG A 12 6.03 -8.21 9.42
C ARG A 12 4.89 -9.21 9.61
N SER A 13 3.69 -8.91 9.11
CA SER A 13 2.59 -9.88 9.12
C SER A 13 2.69 -10.91 7.99
N LEU A 14 3.61 -10.73 7.03
CA LEU A 14 3.82 -11.73 5.97
C LEU A 14 4.54 -12.97 6.49
N ASP A 15 5.45 -12.80 7.46
CA ASP A 15 6.17 -13.88 8.12
C ASP A 15 6.78 -13.36 9.42
N ALA A 16 6.68 -14.13 10.50
CA ALA A 16 7.16 -13.73 11.83
C ALA A 16 8.69 -13.53 11.89
N SER A 17 9.45 -14.14 10.98
CA SER A 17 10.91 -14.01 10.88
C SER A 17 11.35 -12.68 10.24
N ILE A 18 10.44 -11.90 9.65
CA ILE A 18 10.76 -10.59 9.09
C ILE A 18 11.02 -9.61 10.25
N SER A 19 12.31 -9.27 10.44
CA SER A 19 12.71 -8.26 11.41
C SER A 19 12.24 -6.85 11.01
N VAL A 20 12.23 -5.93 11.98
CA VAL A 20 11.88 -4.52 11.74
C VAL A 20 12.87 -3.88 10.77
N GLU A 21 14.15 -4.21 10.88
CA GLU A 21 15.24 -3.70 10.05
C GLU A 21 15.09 -4.18 8.61
N LEU A 22 14.79 -5.47 8.42
CA LEU A 22 14.54 -6.05 7.11
C LEU A 22 13.30 -5.41 6.47
N ALA A 23 12.20 -5.32 7.21
CA ALA A 23 10.98 -4.67 6.73
C ALA A 23 11.22 -3.19 6.36
N ARG A 24 11.99 -2.44 7.15
CA ARG A 24 12.33 -1.05 6.85
C ARG A 24 13.16 -0.94 5.57
N ARG A 25 14.15 -1.83 5.39
CA ARG A 25 14.98 -1.90 4.17
C ARG A 25 14.15 -2.19 2.93
N LEU A 26 13.35 -3.26 2.96
CA LEU A 26 12.52 -3.69 1.83
C LEU A 26 11.44 -2.66 1.50
N SER A 27 10.74 -2.13 2.51
CA SER A 27 9.66 -1.16 2.30
C SER A 27 10.14 0.22 1.85
N SER A 28 11.41 0.56 2.07
CA SER A 28 11.91 1.94 1.94
C SER A 28 11.01 2.95 2.66
N ASN A 29 10.53 2.60 3.86
CA ASN A 29 9.52 3.36 4.61
C ASN A 29 8.23 3.62 3.82
N GLY A 30 7.72 2.61 3.12
CA GLY A 30 6.51 2.68 2.30
C GLY A 30 6.71 3.40 0.95
N ARG A 31 7.94 3.45 0.46
CA ARG A 31 8.32 4.10 -0.82
C ARG A 31 9.14 3.19 -1.72
N ALA A 32 9.03 1.87 -1.55
CA ALA A 32 9.73 0.92 -2.40
C ALA A 32 9.25 1.01 -3.86
N ARG A 33 10.11 0.56 -4.79
CA ARG A 33 9.94 0.74 -6.23
C ARG A 33 10.07 -0.58 -7.00
N TYR A 34 9.63 -1.68 -6.40
CA TYR A 34 9.64 -2.99 -7.05
C TYR A 34 8.74 -2.99 -8.27
N SER A 35 9.23 -3.53 -9.38
CA SER A 35 8.51 -3.55 -10.66
C SER A 35 7.62 -4.78 -10.79
N ALA A 36 8.05 -5.88 -10.17
CA ALA A 36 7.35 -7.15 -10.06
C ALA A 36 7.37 -7.69 -8.62
N ILE A 37 6.36 -8.49 -8.27
CA ILE A 37 6.27 -9.13 -6.96
C ILE A 37 7.38 -10.18 -6.74
N GLY A 38 7.89 -10.79 -7.82
CA GLY A 38 8.99 -11.75 -7.76
C GLY A 38 10.26 -11.16 -7.14
N GLU A 39 10.58 -9.90 -7.46
CA GLU A 39 11.76 -9.20 -6.91
C GLU A 39 11.75 -9.17 -5.37
N ILE A 40 10.56 -8.99 -4.79
CA ILE A 40 10.37 -8.98 -3.34
C ILE A 40 10.60 -10.38 -2.77
N PHE A 41 10.06 -11.42 -3.38
CA PHE A 41 10.25 -12.79 -2.92
C PHE A 41 11.71 -13.23 -3.04
N ASP A 42 12.42 -12.81 -4.07
CA ASP A 42 13.86 -13.07 -4.23
C ASP A 42 14.68 -12.36 -3.14
N GLU A 43 14.31 -11.15 -2.74
CA GLU A 43 14.94 -10.45 -1.63
C GLU A 43 14.65 -11.08 -0.27
N LEU A 44 13.42 -11.53 -0.04
CA LEU A 44 13.04 -12.24 1.18
C LEU A 44 13.78 -13.58 1.28
N GLN A 45 13.84 -14.33 0.18
CA GLN A 45 14.55 -15.61 0.13
C GLN A 45 16.05 -15.42 0.38
N ARG A 46 16.67 -14.38 -0.19
CA ARG A 46 18.08 -14.02 0.12
C ARG A 46 18.30 -13.66 1.58
N ALA A 47 17.27 -13.19 2.28
CA ALA A 47 17.29 -12.92 3.71
C ALA A 47 16.88 -14.14 4.56
N GLY A 48 16.69 -15.32 3.96
CA GLY A 48 16.29 -16.54 4.66
C GLY A 48 14.80 -16.63 5.00
N VAL A 49 13.96 -15.74 4.44
CA VAL A 49 12.52 -15.70 4.66
C VAL A 49 11.80 -16.31 3.45
N ILE A 50 10.96 -17.32 3.68
CA ILE A 50 10.21 -18.00 2.63
C ILE A 50 8.71 -17.80 2.87
N VAL A 51 8.10 -16.94 2.06
CA VAL A 51 6.63 -16.76 2.08
C VAL A 51 5.98 -17.92 1.29
N PRO A 52 5.14 -18.76 1.90
CA PRO A 52 4.46 -19.87 1.22
C PRO A 52 3.58 -19.41 0.06
N ASN A 53 3.48 -20.20 -1.01
CA ASN A 53 2.74 -19.80 -2.21
C ASN A 53 1.28 -19.41 -1.95
N HIS A 54 0.59 -20.09 -1.03
CA HIS A 54 -0.80 -19.79 -0.70
C HIS A 54 -0.97 -18.40 -0.06
N GLU A 55 0.02 -17.94 0.70
CA GLU A 55 0.05 -16.61 1.33
C GLU A 55 0.45 -15.49 0.36
N ARG A 56 0.98 -15.83 -0.82
CA ARG A 56 1.32 -14.83 -1.87
C ARG A 56 0.08 -14.26 -2.53
N THR A 57 -1.07 -14.93 -2.38
CA THR A 57 -2.33 -14.54 -3.03
C THR A 57 -2.77 -13.15 -2.58
N GLY A 58 -3.06 -12.28 -3.54
CA GLY A 58 -3.50 -10.90 -3.26
C GLY A 58 -2.36 -9.93 -2.92
N LEU A 59 -1.11 -10.37 -2.85
CA LEU A 59 0.06 -9.49 -2.79
C LEU A 59 0.39 -8.95 -4.20
N GLY A 60 0.94 -7.75 -4.25
CA GLY A 60 1.38 -7.14 -5.49
C GLY A 60 2.20 -5.88 -5.25
N VAL A 61 2.62 -5.24 -6.34
CA VAL A 61 3.46 -4.03 -6.33
C VAL A 61 2.75 -2.80 -6.92
N ARG A 62 1.47 -2.97 -7.27
CA ARG A 62 0.63 -1.93 -7.88
C ARG A 62 -0.73 -1.90 -7.18
N SER A 63 -1.30 -0.70 -7.07
CA SER A 63 -2.67 -0.49 -6.58
C SER A 63 -3.61 -0.20 -7.75
N ARG A 64 -4.84 -0.72 -7.66
CA ARG A 64 -5.98 -0.28 -8.48
C ARG A 64 -6.91 0.67 -7.74
N TYR A 65 -6.76 0.79 -6.43
CA TYR A 65 -7.58 1.64 -5.58
C TYR A 65 -6.72 2.70 -4.92
N PHE A 66 -7.25 3.92 -4.83
CA PHE A 66 -6.58 5.08 -4.25
C PHE A 66 -7.58 5.87 -3.40
N LEU A 67 -7.11 6.49 -2.33
CA LEU A 67 -7.91 7.41 -1.52
C LEU A 67 -7.39 8.83 -1.76
N ALA A 68 -8.21 9.68 -2.35
CA ALA A 68 -7.90 11.11 -2.46
C ALA A 68 -8.50 11.85 -1.26
N LYS A 69 -7.68 12.65 -0.58
CA LYS A 69 -8.08 13.58 0.48
C LYS A 69 -7.97 15.00 -0.06
N ALA A 70 -9.05 15.78 0.01
CA ALA A 70 -9.08 17.18 -0.37
C ALA A 70 -9.49 18.03 0.83
N GLN A 71 -8.76 19.10 1.09
CA GLN A 71 -9.11 20.11 2.09
C GLN A 71 -9.51 21.39 1.38
N VAL A 72 -10.72 21.88 1.65
CA VAL A 72 -11.27 23.08 1.03
C VAL A 72 -11.44 24.13 2.10
N LYS A 73 -10.87 25.32 1.88
CA LYS A 73 -10.99 26.47 2.77
C LYS A 73 -11.84 27.55 2.11
N VAL A 74 -12.91 27.98 2.77
CA VAL A 74 -13.78 29.09 2.33
C VAL A 74 -13.94 30.06 3.49
N GLY A 75 -13.34 31.24 3.39
CA GLY A 75 -13.22 32.15 4.53
C GLY A 75 -12.47 31.48 5.69
N ASN A 76 -13.13 31.40 6.85
CA ASN A 76 -12.62 30.76 8.06
C ASN A 76 -13.07 29.28 8.22
N HIS A 77 -13.84 28.75 7.26
CA HIS A 77 -14.32 27.37 7.30
C HIS A 77 -13.36 26.44 6.56
N VAL A 78 -13.09 25.26 7.13
CA VAL A 78 -12.26 24.21 6.51
C VAL A 78 -13.04 22.91 6.50
N GLU A 79 -13.26 22.34 5.32
CA GLU A 79 -13.88 21.01 5.16
C GLU A 79 -12.90 20.02 4.55
N THR A 80 -13.00 18.76 4.97
CA THR A 80 -12.23 17.64 4.41
C THR A 80 -13.16 16.68 3.67
N PHE A 81 -12.78 16.38 2.43
CA PHE A 81 -13.46 15.42 1.57
C PHE A 81 -12.54 14.23 1.27
N TYR A 82 -13.14 13.05 1.22
CA TYR A 82 -12.49 11.81 0.81
C TYR A 82 -13.16 11.26 -0.44
N SER A 83 -12.37 10.76 -1.38
CA SER A 83 -12.86 10.06 -2.57
C SER A 83 -12.13 8.75 -2.75
N LEU A 84 -12.87 7.64 -2.77
CA LEU A 84 -12.34 6.34 -3.16
C LEU A 84 -12.29 6.29 -4.68
N LEU A 85 -11.10 6.16 -5.23
CA LEU A 85 -10.84 6.09 -6.66
C LEU A 85 -10.51 4.65 -7.05
N GLN A 86 -10.98 4.24 -8.23
CA GLN A 86 -10.55 3.02 -8.90
C GLN A 86 -9.94 3.39 -10.24
N ARG A 87 -8.76 2.83 -10.51
CA ARG A 87 -8.12 2.84 -11.82
C ARG A 87 -8.41 1.54 -12.54
N ASP A 88 -8.96 1.64 -13.74
CA ASP A 88 -9.13 0.55 -14.68
C ASP A 88 -8.29 0.80 -15.95
N LEU A 89 -8.53 0.01 -17.01
CA LEU A 89 -7.80 0.14 -18.27
C LEU A 89 -8.23 1.36 -19.10
N GLN A 90 -9.40 1.92 -18.83
CA GLN A 90 -9.97 3.06 -19.58
C GLN A 90 -9.74 4.39 -18.87
N GLY A 91 -9.34 4.37 -17.60
CA GLY A 91 -8.98 5.57 -16.86
C GLY A 91 -9.18 5.41 -15.35
N GLY A 92 -9.57 6.50 -14.69
CA GLY A 92 -9.89 6.53 -13.27
C GLY A 92 -11.34 6.96 -13.05
N ARG A 93 -12.02 6.31 -12.09
CA ARG A 93 -13.38 6.68 -11.67
C ARG A 93 -13.48 6.85 -10.16
N VAL A 94 -14.39 7.70 -9.72
CA VAL A 94 -14.76 7.83 -8.30
C VAL A 94 -15.81 6.77 -7.96
N LEU A 95 -15.51 5.91 -7.01
CA LEU A 95 -16.44 4.88 -6.50
C LEU A 95 -17.33 5.41 -5.39
N GLN A 96 -16.76 6.20 -4.49
CA GLN A 96 -17.45 6.72 -3.32
C GLN A 96 -16.87 8.07 -2.91
N ARG A 97 -17.72 8.92 -2.32
CA ARG A 97 -17.34 10.18 -1.69
C ARG A 97 -17.78 10.18 -0.24
N SER A 98 -17.00 10.81 0.62
CA SER A 98 -17.33 11.07 2.02
C SER A 98 -16.90 12.48 2.42
N ARG A 99 -17.63 13.10 3.35
CA ARG A 99 -17.38 14.44 3.91
C ARG A 99 -17.26 14.32 5.43
N GLY A 100 -16.03 14.21 5.94
CA GLY A 100 -15.74 13.85 7.34
C GLY A 100 -16.33 12.48 7.76
N LEU A 101 -15.80 11.67 8.68
CA LEU A 101 -14.50 11.50 9.34
C LEU A 101 -13.96 10.13 8.85
N TYR A 102 -12.78 10.12 8.23
CA TYR A 102 -11.87 8.97 8.27
C TYR A 102 -10.67 9.46 9.09
N ASP A 103 -10.89 9.71 10.37
CA ASP A 103 -9.82 9.92 11.36
C ASP A 103 -9.90 8.77 12.37
#